data_AF-A0A2K3JVP6-F1
#
_entry.id   AF-A0A2K3JVP6-F1
#
_cell.length_a   1.000
_cell.length_b   1.000
_cell.length_c   1.000
_cell.angle_alpha   90.00
_cell.angle_beta   90.00
_cell.angle_gamma   90.00
#
_symmetry.space_group_name_H-M   'P 1'
#
loop_
_entity.id
_entity.type
_entity.pdbx_description
1 polymer ?
#
loop_
_entity_poly.entity_id
_entity_poly.type
_entity_poly.pdbx_seq_one_letter_code
_entity_poly.pdbx_strand_id
1 'polypeptide(L)'
;LSRSTVPRSLVNFLRLPNYTFVGFGIKDNVVNLEKKYGFGCRNAVELGPLAASVMKRPSLSYCGVDELLFKVNQLDFRKDRPLMNGFEWWDYGGHSKELAKLATINVYSYHMIGAKLLAQDGCK
;
A
#
# COMPACT_ATOMS: atom_id res chain seq x y z
N LEU A 1 11.38 23.32 -20.47
CA LEU A 1 10.79 22.24 -19.64
C LEU A 1 9.98 22.89 -18.53
N SER A 2 8.65 22.88 -18.58
CA SER A 2 7.86 23.36 -17.44
C SER A 2 8.15 22.43 -16.26
N ARG A 3 8.62 22.98 -15.15
CA ARG A 3 8.64 22.25 -13.88
C ARG A 3 7.17 21.97 -13.55
N SER A 4 6.73 20.73 -13.71
CA SER A 4 5.43 20.32 -13.18
C SER A 4 5.48 20.47 -11.67
N THR A 5 4.88 21.55 -11.17
CA THR A 5 4.78 21.81 -9.74
C THR A 5 3.85 20.77 -9.12
N VAL A 6 4.30 20.14 -8.05
CA VAL A 6 3.45 19.18 -7.32
C VAL A 6 2.22 19.93 -6.77
N PRO A 7 0.99 19.43 -7.00
CA PRO A 7 -0.21 20.09 -6.50
C PRO A 7 -0.19 20.23 -4.98
N ARG A 8 -0.48 21.44 -4.48
CA ARG A 8 -0.47 21.70 -3.02
C ARG A 8 -1.52 20.87 -2.28
N SER A 9 -2.64 20.57 -2.92
CA SER A 9 -3.68 19.69 -2.39
C SER A 9 -3.14 18.30 -2.06
N LEU A 10 -2.30 17.71 -2.90
CA LEU A 10 -1.67 16.42 -2.65
C LEU A 10 -0.71 16.47 -1.46
N VAL A 11 0.12 17.52 -1.37
CA VAL A 11 1.03 17.71 -0.24
C VAL A 11 0.26 17.86 1.07
N ASN A 12 -0.83 18.63 1.06
CA ASN A 12 -1.69 18.81 2.22
C ASN A 12 -2.37 17.49 2.63
N PHE A 13 -2.91 16.73 1.67
CA PHE A 13 -3.57 15.45 1.90
C PHE A 13 -2.65 14.44 2.58
N LEU A 14 -1.42 14.27 2.09
CA LEU A 14 -0.43 13.36 2.67
C LEU A 14 0.10 13.80 4.05
N ARG A 15 -0.24 15.03 4.48
CA ARG A 15 0.13 15.58 5.79
C ARG A 15 -1.02 15.65 6.78
N LEU A 16 -2.24 15.24 6.40
CA LEU A 16 -3.39 15.27 7.30
C LEU A 16 -3.15 14.37 8.52
N PRO A 17 -3.26 14.88 9.76
CA PRO A 17 -2.94 14.13 10.98
C PRO A 17 -3.91 12.99 11.28
N ASN A 18 -5.15 13.10 10.80
CA ASN A 18 -6.25 12.19 11.10
C ASN A 18 -6.38 11.06 10.07
N TYR A 19 -5.48 10.98 9.09
CA TYR A 19 -5.42 9.89 8.13
C TYR A 19 -4.15 9.08 8.33
N THR A 20 -4.28 7.76 8.22
CA THR A 20 -3.16 6.83 8.18
C THR A 20 -3.08 6.25 6.77
N PHE A 21 -1.90 6.32 6.17
CA PHE A 21 -1.63 5.80 4.84
C PHE A 21 -0.93 4.45 4.98
N VAL A 22 -1.65 3.38 4.68
CA VAL A 22 -1.12 2.02 4.77
C VAL A 22 -0.68 1.51 3.40
N GLY A 23 0.35 0.66 3.36
CA GLY A 23 0.79 0.03 2.12
C GLY A 23 1.90 -0.99 2.31
N PHE A 24 2.37 -1.51 1.19
CA PHE A 24 3.54 -2.38 1.08
C PHE A 24 4.69 -1.63 0.41
N GLY A 25 5.88 -1.64 1.02
CA GLY A 25 7.03 -0.86 0.57
C GLY A 25 6.86 0.66 0.71
N ILE A 26 5.80 1.09 1.40
CA ILE A 26 5.39 2.50 1.45
C ILE A 26 6.45 3.39 2.10
N LYS A 27 7.24 2.86 3.04
CA LYS A 27 8.31 3.61 3.69
C LYS A 27 9.39 4.04 2.69
N ASP A 28 9.80 3.14 1.78
CA ASP A 28 10.77 3.45 0.74
C ASP A 28 10.18 4.44 -0.28
N ASN A 29 8.89 4.30 -0.62
CA ASN A 29 8.21 5.27 -1.46
C ASN A 29 8.20 6.67 -0.83
N VAL A 30 7.95 6.80 0.47
CA VAL A 30 7.95 8.08 1.19
C VAL A 30 9.34 8.71 1.23
N VAL A 31 10.38 7.93 1.49
CA VAL A 31 11.77 8.41 1.43
C VAL A 31 12.11 8.93 0.03
N ASN A 32 11.67 8.22 -1.01
CA ASN A 32 11.88 8.65 -2.40
C ASN A 32 11.09 9.91 -2.76
N LEU A 33 9.86 10.06 -2.25
CA LEU A 33 9.06 11.27 -2.42
C LEU A 33 9.75 12.48 -1.80
N GLU A 34 10.29 12.34 -0.59
CA GLU A 34 10.98 13.43 0.09
C GLU A 34 12.27 13.82 -0.63
N LYS A 35 13.08 12.84 -1.04
CA LYS A 35 14.32 13.10 -1.79
C LYS A 35 14.08 13.78 -3.14
N LYS A 36 13.04 13.36 -3.88
CA LYS A 36 12.79 13.87 -5.25
C LYS A 36 11.95 15.14 -5.27
N TYR A 37 11.03 15.30 -4.32
CA TYR A 37 10.00 16.35 -4.38
C TYR A 37 9.91 17.22 -3.11
N GLY A 38 10.69 16.93 -2.06
CA GLY A 38 10.77 17.77 -0.86
C GLY A 38 9.59 17.64 0.11
N PHE A 39 8.78 16.58 -0.01
CA PHE A 39 7.74 16.27 0.98
C PHE A 39 7.56 14.76 1.14
N GLY A 40 7.21 14.35 2.36
CA GLY A 40 6.85 12.97 2.69
C GLY A 40 5.36 12.79 2.99
N CYS A 41 5.04 11.67 3.63
CA CYS A 41 3.72 11.34 4.16
C CYS A 41 3.81 11.25 5.68
N ARG A 42 2.95 12.00 6.38
CA ARG A 42 3.04 12.16 7.85
C ARG A 42 2.82 10.83 8.59
N ASN A 43 1.80 10.08 8.19
CA ASN A 43 1.33 8.88 8.88
C ASN A 43 1.39 7.65 7.96
N ALA A 44 2.55 7.39 7.34
CA ALA A 44 2.76 6.21 6.52
C ALA A 44 3.04 4.97 7.38
N VAL A 45 2.34 3.86 7.13
CA VAL A 45 2.44 2.62 7.91
C VAL A 45 2.65 1.43 6.98
N GLU A 46 3.72 0.69 7.25
CA GLU A 46 4.07 -0.55 6.55
C GLU A 46 3.27 -1.72 7.13
N LEU A 47 2.52 -2.45 6.30
CA LEU A 47 1.55 -3.44 6.77
C LEU A 47 2.19 -4.70 7.35
N GLY A 48 3.29 -5.19 6.78
CA GLY A 48 4.00 -6.37 7.29
C GLY A 48 4.46 -6.21 8.75
N PRO A 49 5.31 -5.20 9.06
CA PRO A 49 5.74 -4.90 10.41
C PRO A 49 4.58 -4.61 11.39
N LEU A 50 3.54 -3.91 10.93
CA LEU A 50 2.34 -3.67 11.75
C LEU A 50 1.69 -5.01 12.13
N ALA A 51 1.46 -5.90 11.17
CA ALA A 51 0.87 -7.21 11.42
C ALA A 51 1.73 -8.04 12.37
N ALA A 52 3.04 -8.04 12.17
CA ALA A 52 3.98 -8.75 13.03
C ALA A 52 3.90 -8.28 14.50
N SER A 53 3.82 -6.96 14.70
CA SER A 53 3.72 -6.35 16.03
C SER A 53 2.36 -6.59 16.70
N VAL A 54 1.26 -6.41 15.98
CA VAL A 54 -0.11 -6.55 16.50
C VAL A 54 -0.41 -8.01 16.82
N MET A 55 -0.08 -8.94 15.92
CA MET A 55 -0.39 -10.37 16.06
C MET A 55 0.69 -11.15 16.81
N LYS A 56 1.77 -10.50 17.28
CA LYS A 56 2.92 -11.11 17.97
C LYS A 56 3.53 -12.27 17.18
N ARG A 57 3.71 -12.07 15.87
CA ARG A 57 4.25 -13.06 14.92
C ARG A 57 5.28 -12.41 14.00
N PRO A 58 6.58 -12.41 14.38
CA PRO A 58 7.64 -11.72 13.63
C PRO A 58 7.75 -12.10 12.15
N SER A 59 7.45 -13.34 11.80
CA SER A 59 7.50 -13.83 10.41
C SER A 59 6.56 -13.07 9.47
N LEU A 60 5.46 -12.49 9.97
CA LEU A 60 4.51 -11.74 9.16
C LEU A 60 5.11 -10.46 8.54
N SER A 61 6.25 -9.98 9.06
CA SER A 61 6.92 -8.81 8.52
C SER A 61 7.45 -9.00 7.09
N TYR A 62 7.58 -10.24 6.65
CA TYR A 62 8.16 -10.60 5.35
C TYR A 62 7.11 -11.20 4.39
N CYS A 63 5.85 -11.30 4.83
CA CYS A 63 4.77 -11.85 4.01
C CYS A 63 4.38 -10.88 2.90
N GLY A 64 4.05 -11.44 1.73
CA GLY A 64 3.42 -10.68 0.65
C GLY A 64 1.95 -10.33 0.97
N VAL A 65 1.37 -9.47 0.14
CA VAL A 65 0.00 -8.95 0.28
C VAL A 65 -1.03 -10.05 0.50
N ASP A 66 -1.03 -11.06 -0.37
CA ASP A 66 -2.06 -12.10 -0.37
C ASP A 66 -1.93 -13.04 0.84
N GLU A 67 -0.70 -13.36 1.25
CA GLU A 67 -0.47 -14.14 2.46
C GLU A 67 -0.92 -13.36 3.69
N LEU A 68 -0.56 -12.08 3.78
CA LEU A 68 -0.94 -11.25 4.92
C LEU A 68 -2.46 -11.07 5.00
N LEU A 69 -3.13 -10.87 3.86
CA LEU A 69 -4.59 -10.79 3.77
C LEU A 69 -5.24 -12.07 4.30
N PHE A 70 -4.72 -13.24 3.93
CA PHE A 70 -5.23 -14.50 4.43
C PHE A 70 -5.00 -14.65 5.95
N LYS A 71 -3.79 -14.34 6.44
CA LYS A 71 -3.46 -14.47 7.87
C LYS A 71 -4.24 -13.50 8.76
N VAL A 72 -4.49 -12.28 8.28
CA VAL A 72 -5.16 -11.22 9.04
C VAL A 72 -6.67 -11.27 8.89
N ASN A 73 -7.18 -11.40 7.66
CA ASN A 73 -8.61 -11.28 7.34
C ASN A 73 -9.29 -12.61 6.99
N GLN A 74 -8.53 -13.71 6.80
CA GLN A 74 -9.05 -14.98 6.26
C GLN A 74 -9.70 -14.84 4.88
N LEU A 75 -9.20 -13.88 4.07
CA LEU A 75 -9.63 -13.65 2.69
C LEU A 75 -8.52 -14.06 1.72
N ASP A 76 -8.90 -14.54 0.55
CA ASP A 76 -7.97 -14.97 -0.50
C ASP A 76 -8.41 -14.44 -1.87
N PHE A 77 -7.70 -13.42 -2.37
CA PHE A 77 -7.94 -12.83 -3.69
C PHE A 77 -6.94 -13.30 -4.75
N ARG A 78 -6.13 -14.32 -4.48
CA ARG A 78 -5.11 -14.79 -5.44
C ARG A 78 -5.71 -15.21 -6.78
N LYS A 79 -6.93 -15.77 -6.77
CA LYS A 79 -7.66 -16.16 -7.99
C LYS A 79 -8.23 -14.97 -8.76
N ASP A 80 -8.50 -13.86 -8.08
CA ASP A 80 -9.08 -12.66 -8.70
C ASP A 80 -8.00 -11.75 -9.30
N ARG A 81 -6.77 -11.90 -8.81
CA ARG A 81 -5.59 -11.14 -9.24
C ARG A 81 -5.16 -11.57 -10.65
N PRO A 82 -5.12 -10.65 -11.63
CA PRO A 82 -4.58 -10.96 -12.95
C PRO A 82 -3.14 -11.50 -12.86
N LEU A 83 -2.84 -12.60 -13.55
CA LEU A 83 -1.49 -13.11 -13.66
C LEU A 83 -0.66 -12.15 -14.53
N MET A 84 0.40 -11.58 -13.97
CA MET A 84 1.31 -10.67 -14.69
C MET A 84 2.43 -11.42 -15.43
N ASN A 85 2.16 -12.60 -15.99
CA ASN A 85 3.18 -13.33 -16.74
C ASN A 85 3.49 -12.56 -18.03
N GLY A 86 4.71 -12.00 -18.14
CA GLY A 86 5.23 -11.40 -19.37
C GLY A 86 4.90 -9.92 -19.59
N PHE A 87 4.51 -9.17 -18.56
CA PHE A 87 4.13 -7.77 -18.73
C PHE A 87 5.29 -6.79 -18.60
N GLU A 88 5.66 -6.24 -19.74
CA GLU A 88 6.37 -4.98 -19.82
C GLU A 88 5.41 -3.83 -19.49
N TRP A 89 5.59 -3.20 -18.31
CA TRP A 89 4.75 -2.09 -17.77
C TRP A 89 4.57 -0.89 -18.72
N TRP A 90 5.32 -0.85 -19.82
CA TRP A 90 5.42 0.23 -20.79
C TRP A 90 4.68 -0.07 -22.11
N ASP A 91 4.14 -1.27 -22.31
CA ASP A 91 3.29 -1.57 -23.47
C ASP A 91 1.83 -1.17 -23.19
N TYR A 92 1.59 0.15 -23.25
CA TYR A 92 0.38 0.83 -22.81
C TYR A 92 -0.87 0.56 -23.67
N GLY A 93 -0.76 -0.25 -24.74
CA GLY A 93 -1.80 -0.38 -25.76
C GLY A 93 -2.97 -1.31 -25.43
N GLY A 94 -2.77 -2.37 -24.63
CA GLY A 94 -3.73 -3.47 -24.55
C GLY A 94 -4.35 -3.80 -23.18
N HIS A 95 -3.82 -3.23 -22.09
CA HIS A 95 -3.95 -3.89 -20.77
C HIS A 95 -4.28 -2.96 -19.59
N SER A 96 -4.84 -1.79 -19.90
CA SER A 96 -5.21 -0.79 -18.89
C SER A 96 -6.26 -1.32 -17.90
N LYS A 97 -7.17 -2.20 -18.33
CA LYS A 97 -8.23 -2.76 -17.49
C LYS A 97 -7.69 -3.78 -16.48
N GLU A 98 -6.78 -4.65 -16.90
CA GLU A 98 -6.13 -5.65 -16.05
C GLU A 98 -5.22 -4.97 -15.02
N LEU A 99 -4.46 -3.95 -15.44
CA LEU A 99 -3.65 -3.14 -14.53
C LEU A 99 -4.51 -2.37 -13.53
N ALA A 100 -5.61 -1.77 -13.98
CA ALA A 100 -6.57 -1.11 -13.07
C ALA A 100 -7.20 -2.10 -12.09
N LYS A 101 -7.57 -3.31 -12.54
CA LYS A 101 -8.09 -4.38 -11.69
C LYS A 101 -7.04 -4.81 -10.66
N LEU A 102 -5.80 -5.02 -11.08
CA LEU A 102 -4.70 -5.39 -10.19
C LEU A 102 -4.45 -4.33 -9.11
N ALA A 103 -4.38 -3.05 -9.51
CA ALA A 103 -4.22 -1.93 -8.59
C ALA A 103 -5.38 -1.84 -7.60
N THR A 104 -6.60 -2.05 -8.08
CA THR A 104 -7.82 -2.05 -7.24
C THR A 104 -7.77 -3.17 -6.20
N ILE A 105 -7.43 -4.40 -6.61
CA ILE A 105 -7.30 -5.54 -5.68
C ILE A 105 -6.22 -5.27 -4.64
N ASN A 106 -5.07 -4.71 -5.03
CA ASN A 106 -4.00 -4.32 -4.11
C ASN A 106 -4.49 -3.30 -3.08
N VAL A 107 -5.04 -2.18 -3.51
CA VAL A 107 -5.48 -1.11 -2.61
C VAL A 107 -6.59 -1.60 -1.68
N TYR A 108 -7.53 -2.40 -2.18
CA TYR A 108 -8.57 -2.98 -1.33
C TYR A 108 -8.00 -3.97 -0.30
N SER A 109 -7.03 -4.80 -0.70
CA SER A 109 -6.33 -5.70 0.23
C SER A 109 -5.60 -4.92 1.33
N TYR A 110 -4.90 -3.84 0.97
CA TYR A 110 -4.19 -2.98 1.93
C TYR A 110 -5.14 -2.35 2.93
N HIS A 111 -6.27 -1.84 2.44
CA HIS A 111 -7.32 -1.26 3.28
C HIS A 111 -7.85 -2.30 4.28
N MET A 112 -8.21 -3.50 3.82
CA MET A 112 -8.78 -4.56 4.68
C MET A 112 -7.80 -5.03 5.76
N ILE A 113 -6.53 -5.21 5.41
CA ILE A 113 -5.48 -5.57 6.38
C ILE A 113 -5.29 -4.43 7.38
N GLY A 114 -5.07 -3.21 6.87
CA GLY A 114 -4.78 -2.04 7.70
C GLY A 114 -5.91 -1.70 8.65
N ALA A 115 -7.16 -1.69 8.18
CA ALA A 115 -8.33 -1.39 9.01
C ALA A 115 -8.46 -2.37 10.18
N LYS A 116 -8.27 -3.68 9.93
CA LYS A 116 -8.35 -4.70 10.98
C LYS A 116 -7.22 -4.57 12.00
N LEU A 117 -5.98 -4.36 11.54
CA LEU A 117 -4.82 -4.24 12.43
C LEU A 117 -4.85 -2.96 13.27
N LEU A 118 -5.20 -1.83 12.67
CA LEU A 118 -5.27 -0.54 13.37
C LEU A 118 -6.39 -0.51 14.42
N ALA A 119 -7.53 -1.15 14.14
CA ALA A 119 -8.60 -1.31 15.12
C ALA A 119 -8.15 -2.15 16.33
N GLN A 120 -7.26 -3.13 16.14
CA GLN A 120 -6.71 -3.95 17.21
C GLN A 120 -5.58 -3.26 17.97
N ASP A 121 -4.78 -2.43 17.30
CA ASP A 121 -3.65 -1.73 17.91
C ASP A 121 -4.12 -0.61 18.85
N GLY A 122 -5.20 0.10 18.50
CA GLY A 122 -5.80 1.14 19.35
C GLY A 122 -6.58 0.61 20.57
N CYS A 123 -6.77 -0.70 20.70
CA CYS A 123 -7.37 -1.33 21.89
C CYS A 123 -6.33 -1.79 22.93
N LYS A 124 -5.04 -1.53 22.69
CA LYS A 124 -3.97 -1.73 23.69
C LYS A 124 -3.80 -0.49 24.55
#